data_AF-A0A3D3T5H2-F1
#
_entry.id   AF-A0A3D3T5H2-F1
#
_cell.length_a   1.000
_cell.length_b   1.000
_cell.length_c   1.000
_cell.angle_alpha   90.00
_cell.angle_beta   90.00
_cell.angle_gamma   90.00
#
_symmetry.space_group_name_H-M   'P 1'
#
loop_
_entity.id
_entity.type
_entity.pdbx_description
1 polymer ?
#
loop_
_entity_poly.entity_id
_entity_poly.type
_entity_poly.pdbx_seq_one_letter_code
_entity_poly.pdbx_strand_id
1 'polypeptide(L)'
;SPPRFPSHNRYGERVDEIEFHPAYHQLMKTAKENGLHALPWTQPGPGAHVVRAALYYQQAQIEAGHGCPITMTFACVPTLKK
;
A
#
# COMPACT_ATOMS: atom_id res chain seq x y z
N SER A 1 -14.30 9.54 3.37
CA SER A 1 -14.24 9.22 4.81
C SER A 1 -12.77 9.09 5.20
N PRO A 2 -12.19 10.08 5.91
CA PRO A 2 -10.80 10.00 6.36
C PRO A 2 -10.63 8.94 7.46
N PRO A 3 -9.41 8.42 7.67
CA PRO A 3 -9.12 7.49 8.75
C PRO A 3 -9.42 8.10 10.13
N ARG A 4 -9.80 7.28 11.10
CA ARG A 4 -10.07 7.70 12.49
C ARG A 4 -9.11 7.03 13.45
N PHE A 5 -8.72 7.77 14.49
CA PHE A 5 -7.88 7.26 15.57
C PHE A 5 -8.67 7.15 16.88
N PRO A 6 -9.29 6.00 17.17
CA PRO A 6 -9.81 5.71 18.50
C PRO A 6 -8.66 5.45 19.47
N SER A 7 -8.26 6.45 20.26
CA SER A 7 -7.12 6.33 21.17
C SER A 7 -7.32 5.27 22.26
N HIS A 8 -8.55 5.13 22.76
CA HIS A 8 -8.92 4.20 23.82
C HIS A 8 -10.21 3.44 23.47
N ASN A 9 -10.35 2.23 24.01
CA ASN A 9 -11.58 1.45 23.91
C ASN A 9 -12.62 1.95 24.93
N ARG A 10 -13.80 1.31 24.93
CA ARG A 10 -14.91 1.68 25.82
C ARG A 10 -14.61 1.53 27.32
N TYR A 11 -13.52 0.85 27.69
CA TYR A 11 -13.08 0.66 29.07
C TYR A 11 -11.93 1.60 29.48
N GLY A 12 -11.48 2.48 28.57
CA GLY A 12 -10.38 3.40 28.83
C GLY A 12 -8.99 2.78 28.63
N GLU A 13 -8.89 1.60 28.01
CA GLU A 13 -7.60 0.99 27.67
C GLU A 13 -7.11 1.51 26.32
N ARG A 14 -5.80 1.74 26.20
CA ARG A 14 -5.17 2.21 24.96
C ARG A 14 -5.24 1.13 23.87
N VAL A 15 -5.60 1.51 22.64
CA VAL A 15 -5.80 0.57 21.52
C VAL A 15 -4.71 0.68 20.44
N ASP A 16 -4.22 1.90 20.17
CA ASP A 16 -3.20 2.17 19.14
C ASP A 16 -3.56 1.66 17.72
N GLU A 17 -4.86 1.63 17.39
CA GLU A 17 -5.37 1.26 16.06
C GLU A 17 -5.95 2.45 15.29
N ILE A 18 -5.89 2.38 13.96
CA ILE A 18 -6.50 3.35 13.05
C ILE A 18 -7.61 2.65 12.27
N GLU A 19 -8.81 3.22 12.32
CA GLU A 19 -9.96 2.76 11.55
C GLU A 19 -9.96 3.39 10.15
N PHE A 20 -10.02 2.56 9.12
CA PHE A 20 -10.14 2.99 7.73
C PHE A 20 -11.51 2.64 7.17
N HIS A 21 -11.98 3.43 6.22
CA HIS A 21 -13.16 3.08 5.44
C HIS A 21 -12.91 1.82 4.60
N PRO A 22 -13.88 0.89 4.42
CA PRO A 22 -13.69 -0.35 3.66
C PRO A 22 -13.10 -0.17 2.25
N ALA A 23 -13.42 0.94 1.58
CA ALA A 23 -12.88 1.30 0.27
C ALA A 23 -11.34 1.40 0.26
N TYR A 24 -10.71 1.87 1.35
CA TYR A 24 -9.25 1.89 1.47
C TYR A 24 -8.67 0.48 1.38
N HIS A 25 -9.28 -0.47 2.09
CA HIS A 25 -8.84 -1.87 2.07
C HIS A 25 -9.07 -2.53 0.71
N GLN A 26 -10.14 -2.16 -0.01
CA GLN A 26 -10.38 -2.61 -1.38
C GLN A 26 -9.29 -2.11 -2.34
N LEU A 27 -8.92 -0.81 -2.26
CA LEU A 27 -7.83 -0.24 -3.07
C LEU A 27 -6.49 -0.89 -2.75
N MET A 28 -6.17 -1.08 -1.46
CA MET A 28 -4.97 -1.79 -1.01
C MET A 28 -4.94 -3.23 -1.51
N LYS A 29 -6.07 -3.94 -1.49
CA LYS A 29 -6.18 -5.30 -2.02
C LYS A 29 -5.88 -5.33 -3.52
N THR A 30 -6.50 -4.46 -4.30
CA THR A 30 -6.25 -4.35 -5.75
C THR A 30 -4.78 -4.06 -6.05
N ALA A 31 -4.15 -3.11 -5.34
CA ALA A 31 -2.73 -2.79 -5.51
C ALA A 31 -1.82 -4.00 -5.22
N LYS A 32 -2.17 -4.77 -4.17
CA LYS A 32 -1.42 -5.97 -3.78
C LYS A 32 -1.56 -7.10 -4.79
N GLU A 33 -2.78 -7.38 -5.24
CA GLU A 33 -3.07 -8.42 -6.23
C GLU A 33 -2.39 -8.14 -7.58
N ASN A 34 -2.30 -6.87 -7.99
CA ASN A 34 -1.55 -6.45 -9.18
C ASN A 34 -0.04 -6.29 -8.94
N GLY A 35 0.46 -6.66 -7.75
CA GLY A 35 1.89 -6.69 -7.45
C GLY A 35 2.56 -5.32 -7.31
N LEU A 36 1.83 -4.20 -7.17
CA LEU A 36 2.47 -2.86 -7.14
C LEU A 36 3.48 -2.66 -6.01
N HIS A 37 3.31 -3.41 -4.93
CA HIS A 37 4.19 -3.43 -3.77
C HIS A 37 5.47 -4.27 -3.97
N ALA A 38 5.56 -5.11 -5.02
CA ALA A 38 6.64 -6.09 -5.12
C ALA A 38 7.03 -6.59 -6.53
N LEU A 39 6.34 -6.18 -7.61
CA LEU A 39 6.42 -6.81 -8.93
C LEU A 39 7.86 -6.99 -9.46
N PRO A 40 8.74 -5.96 -9.44
CA PRO A 40 10.12 -6.13 -9.92
C PRO A 40 10.95 -7.13 -9.11
N TRP A 41 10.53 -7.45 -7.89
CA TRP A 41 11.22 -8.33 -6.95
C TRP A 41 10.72 -9.77 -7.01
N THR A 42 9.46 -9.97 -7.36
CA THR A 42 8.84 -11.30 -7.49
C THR A 42 8.90 -11.83 -8.92
N GLN A 43 8.92 -10.94 -9.90
CA GLN A 43 9.02 -11.26 -11.32
C GLN A 43 10.14 -10.41 -11.97
N PRO A 44 11.41 -10.70 -11.65
CA PRO A 44 12.53 -9.94 -12.17
C PRO A 44 12.71 -10.20 -13.68
N GLY A 45 13.10 -9.15 -14.41
CA GLY A 45 13.37 -9.23 -15.83
C GLY A 45 13.53 -7.85 -16.47
N PRO A 46 13.98 -7.77 -17.73
CA PRO A 46 14.06 -6.51 -18.46
C PRO A 46 12.72 -5.77 -18.42
N GLY A 47 12.75 -4.51 -17.99
CA GLY A 47 11.55 -3.66 -17.96
C GLY A 47 10.57 -3.90 -16.79
N ALA A 48 10.84 -4.80 -15.85
CA ALA A 48 9.92 -5.07 -14.72
C ALA A 48 9.57 -3.80 -13.91
N HIS A 49 10.54 -2.91 -13.71
CA HIS A 49 10.30 -1.60 -13.09
C HIS A 49 9.40 -0.68 -13.92
N VAL A 50 9.53 -0.73 -15.25
CA VAL A 50 8.71 0.07 -16.17
C VAL A 50 7.27 -0.43 -16.16
N VAL A 51 7.07 -1.76 -16.17
CA VAL A 51 5.74 -2.38 -16.02
C VAL A 51 5.09 -1.94 -14.72
N ARG A 52 5.82 -2.04 -13.59
CA ARG A 52 5.31 -1.54 -12.30
C ARG A 52 4.95 -0.06 -12.37
N ALA A 53 5.81 0.78 -12.95
CA ALA A 53 5.59 2.21 -13.04
C ALA A 53 4.33 2.56 -13.85
N ALA A 54 4.08 1.86 -14.97
CA ALA A 54 2.88 2.04 -15.77
C ALA A 54 1.60 1.69 -15.00
N LEU A 55 1.60 0.55 -14.30
CA LEU A 55 0.46 0.14 -13.47
C LEU A 55 0.23 1.13 -12.31
N TYR A 56 1.30 1.55 -11.63
CA TYR A 56 1.21 2.55 -10.56
C TYR A 56 0.70 3.90 -11.07
N TYR A 57 1.15 4.33 -12.26
CA TYR A 57 0.69 5.57 -12.88
C TYR A 57 -0.83 5.57 -13.08
N GLN A 58 -1.39 4.46 -13.60
CA GLN A 58 -2.84 4.33 -13.77
C GLN A 58 -3.58 4.35 -12.42
N GLN A 59 -3.07 3.62 -11.42
CA GLN A 59 -3.71 3.56 -10.10
C GLN A 59 -3.68 4.91 -9.38
N ALA A 60 -2.61 5.68 -9.53
CA ALA A 60 -2.47 7.01 -8.94
C ALA A 60 -3.47 8.04 -9.52
N GLN A 61 -4.01 7.82 -10.74
CA GLN A 61 -5.07 8.67 -11.28
C GLN A 61 -6.42 8.45 -10.57
N ILE A 62 -6.64 7.26 -10.01
CA ILE A 62 -7.89 6.90 -9.33
C ILE A 62 -7.85 7.38 -7.89
N GLU A 63 -6.79 7.02 -7.16
CA GLU A 63 -6.63 7.36 -5.74
C GLU A 63 -5.14 7.27 -5.34
N ALA A 64 -4.60 8.33 -4.77
CA ALA A 64 -3.16 8.42 -4.44
C ALA A 64 -2.81 8.05 -2.99
N GLY A 65 -3.75 8.18 -2.05
CA GLY A 65 -3.52 8.01 -0.61
C GLY A 65 -3.09 6.60 -0.22
N HIS A 66 -3.73 5.55 -0.76
CA HIS A 66 -3.31 4.17 -0.51
C HIS A 66 -1.99 3.82 -1.22
N GLY A 67 -1.55 4.64 -2.20
CA GLY A 67 -0.28 4.46 -2.92
C GLY A 67 0.96 4.67 -2.03
N CYS A 68 0.83 5.45 -0.95
CA CYS A 68 1.92 5.70 0.00
C CYS A 68 2.47 4.40 0.64
N PRO A 69 1.67 3.59 1.38
CA PRO A 69 2.17 2.33 1.96
C PRO A 69 2.60 1.29 0.91
N ILE A 70 1.98 1.27 -0.27
CA ILE A 70 2.39 0.40 -1.39
C ILE A 70 3.80 0.75 -1.87
N THR A 71 4.08 2.04 -2.04
CA THR A 71 5.39 2.52 -2.50
C THR A 71 6.46 2.32 -1.43
N MET A 72 6.16 2.60 -0.16
CA MET A 72 7.09 2.34 0.94
C MET A 72 7.47 0.86 1.00
N THR A 73 6.49 -0.05 0.93
CA THR A 73 6.73 -1.50 0.92
C THR A 73 7.63 -1.93 -0.24
N PHE A 74 7.35 -1.43 -1.45
CA PHE A 74 8.20 -1.68 -2.62
C PHE A 74 9.64 -1.21 -2.41
N ALA A 75 9.83 -0.01 -1.86
CA ALA A 75 11.13 0.60 -1.66
C ALA A 75 11.95 -0.05 -0.54
N CYS A 76 11.30 -0.64 0.49
CA CYS A 76 12.00 -1.32 1.58
C CYS A 76 12.74 -2.59 1.12
N VAL A 77 12.29 -3.28 0.08
CA VAL A 77 12.87 -4.56 -0.35
C VAL A 77 14.37 -4.48 -0.65
N PRO A 78 14.86 -3.57 -1.52
CA PRO A 78 16.31 -3.46 -1.76
C PRO A 78 17.09 -2.97 -0.52
N THR A 79 16.47 -2.26 0.42
CA THR A 79 17.14 -1.87 1.67
C THR A 79 17.33 -3.06 2.61
N LEU A 80 16.37 -4.00 2.63
CA LEU A 80 16.42 -5.18 3.50
C LEU A 80 17.21 -6.35 2.89
N LYS A 81 17.23 -6.46 1.57
CA LYS A 81 18.04 -7.43 0.84
C LYS A 81 19.44 -6.86 0.64
N LYS A 82 20.40 -7.34 1.45
CA LYS A 82 21.83 -7.03 1.31
C LYS A 82 22.36 -7.50 -0.05
#